data_AF-A0A368YGS5-F1
#
_entry.id   AF-A0A368YGS5-F1
#
_cell.length_a   1.000
_cell.length_b   1.000
_cell.length_c   1.000
_cell.angle_alpha   90.00
_cell.angle_beta   90.00
_cell.angle_gamma   90.00
#
_symmetry.space_group_name_H-M   'P 1'
#
loop_
_entity.id
_entity.type
_entity.pdbx_description
1 polymer ?
#
loop_
_entity_poly.entity_id
_entity_poly.type
_entity_poly.pdbx_seq_one_letter_code
_entity_poly.pdbx_strand_id
1 'polypeptide(L)'
;MPIQGPPSCEEYADRAIDCQKALEPRFNELLNKQVEVLDVLDEATAAGWSREEAVLALDELFAARTKVDDELEEAMEQANKRTNN
;
A
#
# COMPACT_ATOMS: atom_id res chain seq x y z
N MET A 1 8.96 9.97 1.57
CA MET A 1 10.29 9.53 1.02
C MET A 1 10.12 9.23 -0.46
N PRO A 2 11.14 9.41 -1.33
CA PRO A 2 10.98 9.14 -2.76
C PRO A 2 10.79 7.65 -3.05
N ILE A 3 9.95 7.31 -4.04
CA ILE A 3 9.74 5.93 -4.51
C ILE A 3 11.07 5.38 -5.05
N GLN A 4 11.47 4.21 -4.54
CA GLN A 4 12.66 3.52 -5.01
C GLN A 4 12.37 2.79 -6.32
N GLY A 5 13.30 2.83 -7.26
CA GLY A 5 13.17 2.10 -8.52
C GLY A 5 13.26 0.59 -8.34
N PRO A 6 12.86 -0.19 -9.36
CA PRO A 6 12.91 -1.63 -9.30
C PRO A 6 14.34 -2.15 -9.10
N PRO A 7 14.53 -3.22 -8.32
CA PRO A 7 15.84 -3.85 -8.15
C PRO A 7 16.37 -4.40 -9.49
N SER A 8 17.69 -4.45 -9.65
CA SER A 8 18.34 -4.92 -10.88
C SER A 8 18.22 -6.44 -11.06
N CYS A 9 17.22 -6.87 -11.83
CA CYS A 9 17.03 -8.11 -12.64
C CYS A 9 17.59 -9.50 -12.26
N GLU A 10 18.42 -9.74 -11.24
CA GLU A 10 18.97 -11.09 -11.01
C GLU A 10 18.21 -11.95 -9.99
N GLU A 11 17.30 -11.38 -9.19
CA GLU A 11 16.51 -12.13 -8.21
C GLU A 11 15.00 -11.89 -8.43
N TYR A 12 14.46 -12.49 -9.49
CA TYR A 12 13.02 -12.51 -9.73
C TYR A 12 12.34 -13.48 -8.76
N ALA A 13 11.74 -12.95 -7.70
CA ALA A 13 10.74 -13.69 -6.93
C ALA A 13 9.39 -13.00 -6.91
N ASP A 14 9.30 -11.66 -6.75
CA ASP A 14 7.98 -11.01 -6.79
C ASP A 14 8.02 -9.48 -7.03
N ARG A 15 8.07 -9.07 -8.30
CA ARG A 15 8.04 -7.65 -8.69
C ARG A 15 6.81 -6.90 -8.17
N ALA A 16 5.69 -7.59 -7.98
CA ALA A 16 4.48 -6.97 -7.44
C ALA A 16 4.70 -6.58 -5.97
N ILE A 17 5.26 -7.48 -5.16
CA ILE A 17 5.60 -7.20 -3.76
C ILE A 17 6.67 -6.10 -3.66
N ASP A 18 7.67 -6.10 -4.54
CA ASP A 18 8.69 -5.05 -4.52
C ASP A 18 8.12 -3.68 -4.87
N CYS A 19 7.20 -3.62 -5.84
CA CYS A 19 6.49 -2.40 -6.17
C CYS A 19 5.63 -1.92 -4.98
N GLN A 20 4.89 -2.81 -4.32
CA GLN A 20 4.11 -2.48 -3.12
C GLN A 20 4.98 -1.86 -2.01
N LYS A 21 6.11 -2.50 -1.69
CA LYS A 21 7.05 -1.98 -0.69
C LYS A 21 7.62 -0.62 -1.09
N ALA A 22 7.90 -0.42 -2.37
CA ALA A 22 8.39 0.86 -2.87
C ALA A 22 7.32 1.98 -2.75
N LEU A 23 6.04 1.63 -2.90
CA LEU A 23 4.91 2.57 -2.85
C LEU A 23 4.38 2.82 -1.42
N GLU A 24 4.60 1.90 -0.47
CA GLU A 24 4.13 2.01 0.94
C GLU A 24 4.36 3.39 1.59
N PRO A 25 5.54 4.03 1.49
CA PRO A 25 5.76 5.35 2.08
C PRO A 25 4.82 6.41 1.51
N ARG A 26 4.62 6.43 0.18
CA ARG A 26 3.74 7.38 -0.49
C ARG A 26 2.27 7.04 -0.29
N PHE A 27 1.94 5.76 -0.18
CA PHE A 27 0.60 5.32 0.20
C PHE A 27 0.20 5.85 1.58
N ASN A 28 1.10 5.83 2.56
CA ASN A 28 0.82 6.44 3.87
C ASN A 28 0.61 7.97 3.78
N GLU A 29 1.38 8.66 2.93
CA GLU A 29 1.18 10.09 2.67
C GLU A 29 -0.17 10.36 1.96
N LEU A 30 -0.59 9.47 1.05
CA LEU A 30 -1.89 9.48 0.37
C LEU A 30 -3.06 9.33 1.36
N LEU A 31 -2.97 8.37 2.29
CA LEU A 31 -3.97 8.18 3.35
C LEU A 31 -4.12 9.43 4.24
N ASN A 32 -3.02 10.16 4.46
CA ASN A 32 -3.00 11.42 5.20
C ASN A 32 -3.38 12.64 4.34
N LYS A 33 -3.81 12.45 3.09
CA LYS A 33 -4.19 13.51 2.12
C LYS A 33 -3.07 14.52 1.86
N GLN A 34 -1.81 14.08 1.91
CA GLN A 34 -0.65 14.92 1.66
C GLN A 34 -0.20 14.89 0.19
N VAL A 35 -0.58 13.84 -0.54
CA VAL A 35 -0.30 13.62 -1.97
C VAL A 35 -1.55 13.06 -2.64
N GLU A 36 -1.68 13.25 -3.95
CA GLU A 36 -2.77 12.67 -4.74
C GLU A 36 -2.34 11.35 -5.42
N VAL A 37 -3.30 10.50 -5.77
CA VAL A 37 -3.03 9.20 -6.43
C VAL A 37 -2.20 9.39 -7.71
N LEU A 38 -2.51 10.42 -8.50
CA LEU A 38 -1.81 10.70 -9.75
C LEU A 38 -0.34 11.05 -9.52
N ASP A 39 -0.04 11.80 -8.45
CA ASP A 39 1.33 12.17 -8.10
C ASP A 39 2.17 10.92 -7.76
N VAL A 40 1.57 9.97 -7.03
CA VAL A 40 2.22 8.71 -6.67
C VAL A 40 2.50 7.85 -7.91
N LEU A 41 1.56 7.78 -8.85
CA LEU A 41 1.74 7.04 -10.11
C LEU A 41 2.81 7.66 -11.01
N ASP A 42 2.85 8.99 -11.09
CA ASP A 42 3.86 9.70 -11.87
C ASP A 42 5.25 9.52 -11.25
N GLU A 43 5.36 9.57 -9.92
CA GLU A 43 6.61 9.30 -9.19
C GLU A 43 7.09 7.85 -9.38
N ALA A 44 6.18 6.87 -9.34
CA ALA A 44 6.52 5.46 -9.57
C ALA A 44 7.03 5.22 -11.00
N THR A 45 6.38 5.85 -11.97
CA THR A 45 6.79 5.79 -13.38
C THR A 45 8.17 6.43 -13.58
N ALA A 46 8.42 7.58 -12.95
CA ALA A 46 9.72 8.24 -12.98
C ALA A 46 10.84 7.40 -12.33
N ALA A 47 10.52 6.59 -11.33
CA ALA A 47 11.44 5.66 -10.68
C ALA A 47 11.72 4.39 -11.50
N GLY A 48 10.97 4.15 -12.58
CA GLY A 48 11.16 3.02 -13.49
C GLY A 48 10.20 1.84 -13.27
N TRP A 49 9.16 2.01 -12.46
CA TRP A 49 8.04 1.08 -12.41
C TRP A 49 7.11 1.29 -13.60
N SER A 50 6.48 0.22 -14.08
CA SER A 50 5.37 0.39 -15.02
C SER A 50 4.15 0.98 -14.31
N ARG A 51 3.28 1.65 -15.08
CA ARG A 51 2.04 2.20 -14.53
C ARG A 51 1.13 1.08 -14.04
N GLU A 52 1.09 -0.04 -14.75
CA GLU A 52 0.31 -1.21 -14.40
C GLU A 52 0.76 -1.81 -13.06
N GLU A 53 2.07 -1.95 -12.83
CA GLU A 53 2.61 -2.40 -11.53
C GLU A 53 2.23 -1.44 -10.40
N ALA A 54 2.38 -0.14 -10.62
CA ALA A 54 2.05 0.88 -9.62
C ALA A 54 0.56 0.89 -9.26
N VAL A 55 -0.33 0.73 -10.24
CA VAL A 55 -1.78 0.64 -10.00
C VAL A 55 -2.13 -0.62 -9.22
N LEU A 56 -1.62 -1.78 -9.64
CA LEU A 56 -1.86 -3.05 -8.93
C LEU A 56 -1.34 -2.99 -7.50
N ALA A 57 -0.15 -2.42 -7.29
CA ALA A 57 0.41 -2.23 -5.96
C ALA A 57 -0.45 -1.33 -5.07
N LEU A 58 -0.98 -0.22 -5.60
CA LEU A 58 -1.90 0.65 -4.86
C LEU A 58 -3.21 -0.06 -4.51
N ASP A 59 -3.81 -0.78 -5.47
CA ASP A 59 -5.04 -1.54 -5.24
C ASP A 59 -4.86 -2.58 -4.13
N GLU A 60 -3.73 -3.29 -4.12
CA GLU A 60 -3.41 -4.25 -3.07
C GLU A 60 -3.18 -3.59 -1.70
N LEU A 61 -2.52 -2.43 -1.66
CA LEU A 61 -2.34 -1.66 -0.42
C LEU A 61 -3.67 -1.14 0.14
N PHE A 62 -4.57 -0.66 -0.73
CA PHE A 62 -5.92 -0.29 -0.33
C PHE A 62 -6.71 -1.50 0.20
N ALA A 63 -6.66 -2.63 -0.51
CA ALA A 63 -7.35 -3.84 -0.08
C ALA A 63 -6.82 -4.38 1.25
N ALA A 64 -5.49 -4.37 1.45
CA ALA A 64 -4.87 -4.75 2.70
C ALA A 64 -5.31 -3.84 3.85
N ARG A 65 -5.40 -2.52 3.60
CA ARG A 65 -5.86 -1.56 4.61
C ARG A 65 -7.31 -1.80 5.04
N THR A 66 -8.22 -1.97 4.08
CA THR A 66 -9.64 -2.20 4.37
C THR A 66 -9.84 -3.45 5.24
N LYS A 67 -9.13 -4.55 4.93
CA LYS A 67 -9.20 -5.77 5.75
C LYS A 67 -8.75 -5.55 7.21
N VAL A 68 -7.68 -4.78 7.41
CA VAL A 68 -7.19 -4.46 8.76
C VAL A 68 -8.21 -3.62 9.53
N ASP A 69 -8.86 -2.66 8.87
CA ASP A 69 -9.88 -1.83 9.51
C ASP A 69 -11.12 -2.67 9.90
N ASP A 70 -11.56 -3.61 9.04
CA ASP A 70 -12.65 -4.55 9.33
C ASP A 70 -12.32 -5.48 10.52
N GLU A 71 -11.12 -6.08 10.54
CA GLU A 71 -10.67 -6.95 11.63
C GLU A 71 -10.57 -6.21 12.97
N LEU A 72 -10.17 -4.94 12.94
CA LEU A 72 -10.09 -4.09 14.13
C LEU A 72 -11.49 -3.81 14.70
N GLU A 73 -12.46 -3.52 13.84
CA GLU A 73 -13.85 -3.27 14.23
C GLU A 73 -14.47 -4.51 14.90
N GLU A 74 -14.31 -5.69 14.29
CA GLU A 74 -14.79 -6.95 14.85
C GLU A 74 -14.15 -7.27 16.21
N ALA A 75 -12.84 -7.04 16.36
CA ALA A 75 -12.14 -7.26 17.62
C ALA A 75 -12.62 -6.31 18.72
N MET A 76 -12.88 -5.04 18.39
CA MET A 76 -13.42 -4.05 19.32
C MET A 76 -14.84 -4.40 19.78
N GLU A 77 -15.70 -4.89 18.88
CA GLU A 77 -17.04 -5.36 19.26
C GLU A 77 -16.98 -6.56 20.22
N GLN A 78 -16.10 -7.53 19.96
CA GLN A 78 -15.94 -8.69 20.83
C GLN A 78 -15.41 -8.31 22.22
N ALA A 79 -14.49 -7.35 22.30
CA ALA A 79 -13.99 -6.83 23.56
C ALA A 79 -15.11 -6.15 24.37
N ASN A 80 -15.89 -5.27 23.75
CA ASN A 80 -17.02 -4.59 24.41
C ASN A 80 -18.11 -5.55 24.88
N LYS A 81 -18.40 -6.63 24.14
CA LYS A 81 -19.35 -7.67 24.55
C LYS A 81 -18.88 -8.46 25.78
N ARG A 82 -17.56 -8.63 25.98
CA ARG A 82 -16.99 -9.34 27.13
C ARG A 82 -16.91 -8.49 28.40
N THR A 83 -16.81 -7.17 28.27
CA THR A 83 -16.73 -6.26 29.44
C THR A 83 -18.09 -5.95 30.06
N ASN A 84 -19.19 -6.14 29.33
CA ASN A 84 -20.57 -5.85 29.78
C ASN A 84 -21.36 -7.06 30.30
N ASN A 85 -20.70 -8.18 30.61
CA ASN A 85 -21.30 -9.41 31.13
C ASN A 85 -20.61 -9.84 32.43
#